data_AF-A0A7J8MLJ9-F1
#
_entry.id   AF-A0A7J8MLJ9-F1
#
_cell.length_a   1.000
_cell.length_b   1.000
_cell.length_c   1.000
_cell.angle_alpha   90.00
_cell.angle_beta   90.00
_cell.angle_gamma   90.00
#
_symmetry.space_group_name_H-M   'P 1'
#
loop_
_entity.id
_entity.type
_entity.pdbx_description
1 polymer ?
#
loop_
_entity_poly.entity_id
_entity_poly.type
_entity_poly.pdbx_seq_one_letter_code
_entity_poly.pdbx_strand_id
1 'polypeptide(L)'
;TALKLLAGNDQELLHIIPVLLGCNKENLAEGKFIDMIIAGETVESMKEPAFSHLMEVILEVAPESLYNNMLTKLLKNSLFELSSHPCGNFVVQALISHARTKDQMELIWEELGLKFADLLGMGRSGVIASLIAACQRLQTHEYKCCEALATAVGSKNETSKFIVPRILFLDSYFSYDVKSSWSWPGGAKMHVMGSLILQAIFKFQSEWIQPYILSITSMDAEHVLEAAQDARGARVIEAFLASDASTKQKRRLVV
;
A
#
# COMPACT_ATOMS: atom_id res chain seq x y z
N THR A 1 14.05 4.76 -18.25
CA THR A 1 15.41 5.11 -17.78
C THR A 1 16.38 4.03 -18.19
N ALA A 2 17.67 4.34 -18.38
CA ALA A 2 18.69 3.37 -18.81
C ALA A 2 18.73 2.09 -17.96
N LEU A 3 18.55 2.19 -16.64
CA LEU A 3 18.43 1.03 -15.74
C LEU A 3 17.33 0.04 -16.13
N LYS A 4 16.18 0.51 -16.64
CA LYS A 4 15.08 -0.36 -17.08
C LYS A 4 15.42 -1.17 -18.32
N LEU A 5 16.36 -0.70 -19.15
CA LEU A 5 16.86 -1.46 -20.30
C LEU A 5 17.73 -2.66 -19.87
N LEU A 6 18.25 -2.62 -18.63
CA LEU A 6 19.06 -3.68 -18.05
C LEU A 6 18.23 -4.68 -17.24
N ALA A 7 16.90 -4.52 -17.17
CA ALA A 7 16.03 -5.43 -16.43
C ALA A 7 16.21 -6.88 -16.92
N GLY A 8 16.55 -7.79 -16.01
CA GLY A 8 16.88 -9.19 -16.31
C GLY A 8 18.35 -9.47 -16.63
N ASN A 9 19.20 -8.43 -16.76
CA ASN A 9 20.65 -8.59 -16.81
C ASN A 9 21.26 -8.45 -15.40
N ASP A 10 21.10 -9.49 -14.59
CA ASP A 10 21.49 -9.47 -13.17
C ASP A 10 22.97 -9.12 -12.95
N GLN A 11 23.86 -9.59 -13.81
CA GLN A 11 25.30 -9.32 -13.69
C GLN A 11 25.61 -7.82 -13.81
N GLU A 12 24.99 -7.15 -14.78
CA GLU A 12 25.21 -5.72 -15.01
C GLU A 12 24.54 -4.88 -13.92
N LEU A 13 23.34 -5.28 -13.48
CA LEU A 13 22.61 -4.63 -12.39
C LEU A 13 23.34 -4.73 -11.05
N LEU A 14 23.93 -5.90 -10.74
CA LEU A 14 24.78 -6.11 -9.56
C LEU A 14 26.05 -5.24 -9.59
N HIS A 15 26.50 -4.82 -10.76
CA HIS A 15 27.65 -3.93 -10.90
C HIS A 15 27.26 -2.45 -10.79
N ILE A 16 26.23 -2.01 -11.52
CA ILE A 16 25.90 -0.59 -11.66
C ILE A 16 25.14 -0.02 -10.46
N ILE A 17 24.24 -0.79 -9.84
CA ILE A 17 23.41 -0.28 -8.74
C ILE A 17 24.25 0.11 -7.52
N PRO A 18 25.22 -0.70 -7.03
CA PRO A 18 26.07 -0.27 -5.92
C PRO A 18 26.84 1.02 -6.22
N VAL A 19 27.29 1.21 -7.46
CA VAL A 19 27.97 2.45 -7.88
C VAL A 19 27.02 3.66 -7.81
N LEU A 20 25.77 3.49 -8.23
CA LEU A 20 24.74 4.53 -8.13
C LEU A 20 24.35 4.85 -6.68
N LEU A 21 24.47 3.87 -5.79
CA LEU A 21 24.28 4.03 -4.34
C LEU A 21 25.56 4.53 -3.63
N GLY A 22 26.60 4.90 -4.37
CA GLY A 22 27.84 5.44 -3.79
C GLY A 22 28.76 4.41 -3.12
N CYS A 23 28.58 3.11 -3.38
CA CYS A 23 29.45 2.06 -2.84
C CYS A 23 30.77 1.99 -3.62
N ASN A 24 31.91 2.00 -2.89
CA ASN A 24 33.24 1.90 -3.48
C ASN A 24 33.54 0.49 -4.02
N LYS A 25 34.40 0.40 -5.05
CA LYS A 25 34.80 -0.87 -5.71
C LYS A 25 35.42 -1.91 -4.76
N GLU A 26 36.05 -1.47 -3.68
CA GLU A 26 36.64 -2.36 -2.65
C GLU A 26 35.55 -3.12 -1.87
N ASN A 27 34.38 -2.50 -1.63
CA ASN A 27 33.26 -3.12 -0.91
C ASN A 27 32.57 -4.22 -1.76
N LEU A 28 32.56 -4.06 -3.09
CA LEU A 28 32.04 -5.07 -4.02
C LEU A 28 32.87 -6.38 -4.00
N ALA A 29 34.16 -6.31 -3.68
CA ALA A 29 35.05 -7.48 -3.66
C ALA A 29 34.88 -8.36 -2.40
N GLU A 30 34.41 -7.79 -1.29
CA GLU A 30 34.16 -8.52 -0.03
C GLU A 30 32.75 -9.10 0.09
N GLY A 31 31.89 -8.94 -0.93
CA GLY A 31 30.47 -9.32 -0.85
C GLY A 31 29.65 -8.47 0.13
N LYS A 32 30.24 -7.39 0.67
CA LYS A 32 29.55 -6.38 1.48
C LYS A 32 29.00 -5.31 0.54
N PHE A 33 27.83 -5.60 -0.03
CA PHE A 33 27.20 -4.70 -1.01
C PHE A 33 26.86 -3.32 -0.43
N ILE A 34 26.60 -3.22 0.88
CA ILE A 34 26.16 -2.00 1.56
C ILE A 34 26.75 -1.97 2.97
N ASP A 35 27.50 -0.92 3.29
CA ASP A 35 28.06 -0.70 4.62
C ASP A 35 27.14 0.18 5.49
N MET A 36 27.20 0.02 6.81
CA MET A 36 26.20 0.60 7.73
C MET A 36 26.29 2.13 7.85
N ILE A 37 27.47 2.71 7.59
CA ILE A 37 27.69 4.17 7.56
C ILE A 37 27.05 4.77 6.30
N ILE A 38 27.23 4.11 5.15
CA ILE A 38 26.59 4.50 3.88
C ILE A 38 25.06 4.39 4.03
N ALA A 39 24.57 3.42 4.80
CA ALA A 39 23.14 3.22 4.99
C ALA A 39 22.40 4.43 5.57
N GLY A 40 22.96 5.07 6.60
CA GLY A 40 22.34 6.25 7.23
C GLY A 40 22.25 7.44 6.27
N GLU A 41 23.33 7.78 5.58
CA GLU A 41 23.36 8.87 4.59
C GLU A 41 22.44 8.58 3.39
N THR A 42 22.34 7.31 2.99
CA THR A 42 21.48 6.88 1.88
C THR A 42 20.00 7.03 2.25
N VAL A 43 19.59 6.67 3.46
CA VAL A 43 18.19 6.82 3.92
C VAL A 43 17.76 8.29 3.96
N GLU A 44 18.62 9.19 4.42
CA GLU A 44 18.32 10.64 4.35
C GLU A 44 18.21 11.12 2.90
N SER A 45 19.09 10.65 2.02
CA SER A 45 19.04 10.99 0.59
C SER A 45 17.72 10.53 -0.07
N MET A 46 17.10 9.45 0.40
CA MET A 46 15.78 8.98 -0.09
C MET A 46 14.64 9.96 0.21
N LYS A 47 14.88 11.01 1.01
CA LYS A 47 13.93 12.11 1.21
C LYS A 47 14.04 13.20 0.14
N GLU A 48 15.06 13.17 -0.70
CA GLU A 48 15.23 14.11 -1.82
C GLU A 48 14.47 13.64 -3.08
N PRO A 49 13.85 14.56 -3.86
CA PRO A 49 13.08 14.19 -5.05
C PRO A 49 13.86 13.39 -6.11
N ALA A 50 15.10 13.81 -6.42
CA ALA A 50 15.89 13.16 -7.46
C ALA A 50 16.31 11.74 -7.05
N PHE A 51 16.78 11.58 -5.81
CA PHE A 51 17.28 10.30 -5.33
C PHE A 51 16.14 9.32 -4.99
N SER A 52 15.00 9.79 -4.48
CA SER A 52 13.81 8.95 -4.30
C SER A 52 13.33 8.34 -5.62
N HIS A 53 13.20 9.13 -6.68
CA HIS A 53 12.84 8.60 -8.01
C HIS A 53 13.87 7.63 -8.59
N LEU A 54 15.17 7.86 -8.34
CA LEU A 54 16.20 6.89 -8.70
C LEU A 54 16.01 5.57 -7.93
N MET A 55 15.76 5.65 -6.62
CA MET A 55 15.58 4.48 -5.78
C MET A 55 14.33 3.66 -6.15
N GLU A 56 13.24 4.32 -6.53
CA GLU A 56 12.05 3.62 -7.08
C GLU A 56 12.42 2.73 -8.27
N VAL A 57 13.20 3.27 -9.22
CA VAL A 57 13.65 2.51 -10.40
C VAL A 57 14.64 1.43 -10.04
N ILE A 58 15.56 1.69 -9.10
CA ILE A 58 16.51 0.69 -8.60
C ILE A 58 15.77 -0.50 -7.99
N LEU A 59 14.78 -0.27 -7.13
CA LEU A 59 14.00 -1.31 -6.48
C LEU A 59 13.18 -2.15 -7.48
N GLU A 60 12.70 -1.52 -8.56
CA GLU A 60 11.98 -2.19 -9.64
C GLU A 60 12.87 -3.21 -10.38
N VAL A 61 14.13 -2.85 -10.67
CA VAL A 61 15.01 -3.68 -11.49
C VAL A 61 15.99 -4.54 -10.68
N ALA A 62 16.19 -4.25 -9.39
CA ALA A 62 17.24 -4.89 -8.60
C ALA A 62 17.09 -6.42 -8.54
N PRO A 63 18.17 -7.18 -8.82
CA PRO A 63 18.18 -8.64 -8.62
C PRO A 63 17.82 -9.00 -7.18
N GLU A 64 17.31 -10.21 -6.97
CA GLU A 64 16.75 -10.59 -5.66
C GLU A 64 17.74 -10.47 -4.51
N SER A 65 19.00 -10.89 -4.72
CA SER A 65 20.06 -10.77 -3.72
C SER A 65 20.31 -9.32 -3.30
N LEU A 66 20.30 -8.39 -4.27
CA LEU A 66 20.51 -6.98 -4.02
C LEU A 66 19.29 -6.32 -3.36
N TYR A 67 18.08 -6.68 -3.81
CA TYR A 67 16.83 -6.27 -3.15
C TYR A 67 16.82 -6.69 -1.67
N ASN A 68 17.17 -7.94 -1.38
CA ASN A 68 17.27 -8.46 -0.01
C ASN A 68 18.29 -7.68 0.82
N ASN A 69 19.44 -7.35 0.22
CA ASN A 69 20.46 -6.56 0.88
C ASN A 69 19.95 -5.14 1.21
N MET A 70 19.35 -4.45 0.23
CA MET A 70 18.76 -3.12 0.45
C MET A 70 17.66 -3.15 1.51
N LEU A 71 16.74 -4.13 1.46
CA LEU A 71 15.68 -4.26 2.47
C LEU A 71 16.28 -4.44 3.87
N THR A 72 17.23 -5.36 4.05
CA THR A 72 17.73 -5.74 5.38
C THR A 72 18.81 -4.82 5.94
N LYS A 73 19.59 -4.12 5.09
CA LYS A 73 20.75 -3.31 5.49
C LYS A 73 20.53 -1.80 5.34
N LEU A 74 19.66 -1.36 4.42
CA LEU A 74 19.34 0.06 4.23
C LEU A 74 18.01 0.46 4.85
N LEU A 75 16.95 -0.25 4.47
CA LEU A 75 15.59 0.24 4.64
C LEU A 75 14.93 -0.23 5.94
N LYS A 76 15.36 -1.40 6.46
CA LYS A 76 14.88 -1.93 7.73
C LYS A 76 15.14 -0.94 8.87
N ASN A 77 14.13 -0.77 9.72
CA ASN A 77 14.00 0.18 10.82
C ASN A 77 13.71 1.64 10.41
N SER A 78 13.62 1.91 9.11
CA SER A 78 13.30 3.25 8.57
C SER A 78 12.04 3.25 7.70
N LEU A 79 11.31 2.13 7.59
CA LEU A 79 10.19 2.02 6.66
C LEU A 79 9.05 2.97 7.03
N PHE A 80 8.72 3.09 8.32
CA PHE A 80 7.65 4.00 8.76
C PHE A 80 8.03 5.47 8.57
N GLU A 81 9.28 5.82 8.88
CA GLU A 81 9.81 7.17 8.68
C GLU A 81 9.75 7.57 7.19
N LEU A 82 10.29 6.73 6.31
CA LEU A 82 10.27 6.96 4.87
C LEU A 82 8.83 7.00 4.33
N SER A 83 7.96 6.09 4.79
CA SER A 83 6.54 6.07 4.41
C SER A 83 5.80 7.35 4.77
N SER A 84 6.24 8.05 5.82
CA SER A 84 5.64 9.30 6.27
C SER A 84 6.11 10.50 5.44
N HIS A 85 7.30 10.41 4.84
CA HIS A 85 7.93 11.51 4.09
C HIS A 85 7.28 11.75 2.70
N PRO A 86 7.09 13.00 2.25
CA PRO A 86 6.51 13.32 0.94
C PRO A 86 7.20 12.69 -0.28
N CYS A 87 8.52 12.47 -0.21
CA CYS A 87 9.29 11.79 -1.27
C CYS A 87 9.55 10.31 -0.94
N GLY A 88 9.93 10.02 0.31
CA GLY A 88 10.37 8.69 0.73
C GLY A 88 9.25 7.64 0.64
N ASN A 89 7.98 8.06 0.75
CA ASN A 89 6.85 7.15 0.67
C ASN A 89 6.78 6.43 -0.70
N PHE A 90 7.21 7.06 -1.78
CA PHE A 90 7.23 6.45 -3.10
C PHE A 90 8.31 5.37 -3.21
N VAL A 91 9.45 5.57 -2.55
CA VAL A 91 10.49 4.53 -2.40
C VAL A 91 9.92 3.30 -1.69
N VAL A 92 9.16 3.50 -0.60
CA VAL A 92 8.54 2.38 0.13
C VAL A 92 7.44 1.71 -0.69
N GLN A 93 6.65 2.46 -1.46
CA GLN A 93 5.68 1.89 -2.41
C GLN A 93 6.36 1.01 -3.46
N ALA A 94 7.49 1.48 -4.03
CA ALA A 94 8.28 0.71 -4.97
C ALA A 94 8.89 -0.55 -4.33
N LEU A 95 9.41 -0.44 -3.10
CA LEU A 95 9.90 -1.58 -2.32
C LEU A 95 8.80 -2.64 -2.19
N ILE A 96 7.66 -2.29 -1.61
CA ILE A 96 6.54 -3.21 -1.38
C ILE A 96 6.06 -3.84 -2.68
N SER A 97 5.90 -3.04 -3.73
CA SER A 97 5.40 -3.50 -5.03
C SER A 97 6.30 -4.58 -5.66
N HIS A 98 7.60 -4.52 -5.39
CA HIS A 98 8.61 -5.44 -5.94
C HIS A 98 9.10 -6.50 -4.94
N ALA A 99 8.50 -6.61 -3.75
CA ALA A 99 8.73 -7.74 -2.85
C ALA A 99 8.37 -9.06 -3.55
N ARG A 100 9.23 -10.07 -3.50
CA ARG A 100 9.14 -11.34 -4.23
C ARG A 100 8.78 -12.52 -3.33
N THR A 101 9.09 -12.44 -2.04
CA THR A 101 8.94 -13.56 -1.10
C THR A 101 8.11 -13.19 0.12
N LYS A 102 7.55 -14.20 0.79
CA LYS A 102 6.81 -14.01 2.04
C LYS A 102 7.70 -13.46 3.16
N ASP A 103 8.96 -13.85 3.20
CA ASP A 103 9.94 -13.38 4.20
C ASP A 103 10.23 -11.88 4.05
N GLN A 104 10.35 -11.38 2.82
CA GLN A 104 10.48 -9.95 2.57
C GLN A 104 9.24 -9.19 3.03
N MET A 105 8.05 -9.76 2.79
CA MET A 105 6.81 -9.16 3.27
C MET A 105 6.68 -9.20 4.79
N GLU A 106 7.17 -10.23 5.47
CA GLU A 106 7.18 -10.29 6.93
C GLU A 106 8.01 -9.12 7.50
N LEU A 107 9.22 -8.89 6.98
CA LEU A 107 10.06 -7.76 7.41
C LEU A 107 9.39 -6.40 7.20
N ILE A 108 8.71 -6.21 6.08
CA ILE A 108 7.95 -4.98 5.80
C ILE A 108 6.75 -4.86 6.75
N TRP A 109 6.07 -5.98 7.02
CA TRP A 109 4.88 -6.03 7.86
C TRP A 109 5.20 -5.73 9.33
N GLU A 110 6.35 -6.19 9.85
CA GLU A 110 6.83 -5.92 11.22
C GLU A 110 6.85 -4.41 11.54
N GLU A 111 7.19 -3.57 10.55
CA GLU A 111 7.29 -2.12 10.74
C GLU A 111 5.99 -1.37 10.39
N LEU A 112 5.28 -1.79 9.34
CA LEU A 112 4.17 -1.03 8.77
C LEU A 112 2.78 -1.56 9.13
N GLY A 113 2.66 -2.84 9.53
CA GLY A 113 1.37 -3.51 9.73
C GLY A 113 0.47 -2.85 10.78
N LEU A 114 1.07 -2.20 11.79
CA LEU A 114 0.36 -1.47 12.85
C LEU A 114 0.21 0.04 12.57
N LYS A 115 0.68 0.53 11.42
CA LYS A 115 0.80 1.95 11.09
C LYS A 115 -0.25 2.46 10.10
N PHE A 116 -1.28 1.65 9.80
CA PHE A 116 -2.29 1.99 8.80
C PHE A 116 -3.03 3.30 9.13
N ALA A 117 -3.45 3.48 10.39
CA ALA A 117 -4.15 4.70 10.80
C ALA A 117 -3.26 5.95 10.66
N ASP A 118 -2.00 5.85 11.10
CA ASP A 118 -1.02 6.94 10.98
C ASP A 118 -0.78 7.32 9.52
N LEU A 119 -0.53 6.33 8.66
CA LEU A 119 -0.25 6.53 7.24
C LEU A 119 -1.46 7.12 6.49
N LEU A 120 -2.67 6.62 6.75
CA LEU A 120 -3.88 7.18 6.15
C LEU A 120 -4.14 8.61 6.63
N GLY A 121 -3.91 8.91 7.91
CA GLY A 121 -4.00 10.26 8.47
C GLY A 121 -2.99 11.24 7.88
N MET A 122 -1.82 10.75 7.46
CA MET A 122 -0.80 11.52 6.74
C MET A 122 -1.03 11.60 5.21
N GLY A 123 -2.13 11.06 4.69
CA GLY A 123 -2.41 11.02 3.25
C GLY A 123 -1.55 10.03 2.46
N ARG A 124 -0.92 9.04 3.13
CA ARG A 124 -0.02 8.03 2.54
C ARG A 124 -0.75 6.77 2.11
N SER A 125 -1.93 6.94 1.52
CA SER A 125 -2.80 5.84 1.09
C SER A 125 -2.17 4.94 0.02
N GLY A 126 -1.21 5.46 -0.77
CA GLY A 126 -0.46 4.66 -1.75
C GLY A 126 0.40 3.56 -1.12
N VAL A 127 0.96 3.80 0.07
CA VAL A 127 1.70 2.78 0.84
C VAL A 127 0.76 1.65 1.24
N ILE A 128 -0.45 1.99 1.70
CA ILE A 128 -1.49 1.02 2.07
C ILE A 128 -1.96 0.20 0.87
N ALA A 129 -2.20 0.85 -0.27
CA ALA A 129 -2.56 0.17 -1.50
C ALA A 129 -1.47 -0.81 -1.95
N SER A 130 -0.19 -0.41 -1.84
CA SER A 130 0.95 -1.27 -2.16
C SER A 130 1.01 -2.49 -1.24
N LEU A 131 0.82 -2.31 0.08
CA LEU A 131 0.79 -3.41 1.05
C LEU A 131 -0.31 -4.42 0.72
N ILE A 132 -1.53 -3.95 0.47
CA ILE A 132 -2.67 -4.80 0.14
C ILE A 132 -2.39 -5.60 -1.15
N ALA A 133 -1.91 -4.92 -2.19
CA ALA A 133 -1.58 -5.56 -3.46
C ALA A 133 -0.47 -6.62 -3.31
N ALA A 134 0.56 -6.34 -2.51
CA ALA A 134 1.64 -7.29 -2.26
C ALA A 134 1.18 -8.48 -1.41
N CYS A 135 0.35 -8.25 -0.38
CA CYS A 135 -0.28 -9.30 0.42
C CYS A 135 -1.09 -10.26 -0.46
N GLN A 136 -1.86 -9.72 -1.41
CA GLN A 136 -2.61 -10.50 -2.38
C GLN A 136 -1.70 -11.29 -3.32
N ARG A 137 -0.73 -10.62 -3.96
CA ARG A 137 0.18 -11.24 -4.93
C ARG A 137 1.00 -12.37 -4.31
N LEU A 138 1.40 -12.22 -3.04
CA LEU A 138 2.24 -13.18 -2.33
C LEU A 138 1.46 -14.12 -1.41
N GLN A 139 0.12 -14.01 -1.35
CA GLN A 139 -0.76 -14.82 -0.51
C GLN A 139 -0.24 -14.91 0.93
N THR A 140 -0.05 -13.73 1.53
CA THR A 140 0.47 -13.57 2.89
C THR A 140 -0.21 -12.38 3.56
N HIS A 141 -0.43 -12.46 4.88
CA HIS A 141 -1.03 -11.38 5.68
C HIS A 141 -2.41 -10.90 5.24
N GLU A 142 -3.14 -11.60 4.36
CA GLU A 142 -4.39 -11.13 3.76
C GLU A 142 -5.45 -10.78 4.82
N TYR A 143 -5.69 -11.69 5.79
CA TYR A 143 -6.56 -11.43 6.94
C TYR A 143 -6.08 -10.24 7.79
N LYS A 144 -4.80 -10.25 8.20
CA LYS A 144 -4.19 -9.19 9.03
C LYS A 144 -4.29 -7.82 8.34
N CYS A 145 -4.16 -7.78 7.01
CA CYS A 145 -4.26 -6.58 6.20
C CYS A 145 -5.69 -6.04 6.14
N CYS A 146 -6.67 -6.92 5.95
CA CYS A 146 -8.08 -6.56 6.03
C CYS A 146 -8.45 -6.00 7.40
N GLU A 147 -7.97 -6.64 8.47
CA GLU A 147 -8.23 -6.24 9.86
C GLU A 147 -7.55 -4.91 10.20
N ALA A 148 -6.28 -4.71 9.82
CA ALA A 148 -5.54 -3.47 10.05
C ALA A 148 -6.21 -2.27 9.34
N LEU A 149 -6.61 -2.44 8.08
CA LEU A 149 -7.33 -1.40 7.34
C LEU A 149 -8.69 -1.10 7.96
N ALA A 150 -9.48 -2.12 8.30
CA ALA A 150 -10.79 -1.96 8.92
C ALA A 150 -10.67 -1.23 10.27
N THR A 151 -9.63 -1.56 11.05
CA THR A 151 -9.34 -0.89 12.32
C THR A 151 -8.92 0.57 12.11
N ALA A 152 -8.15 0.87 11.06
CA ALA A 152 -7.67 2.21 10.78
C ALA A 152 -8.79 3.18 10.34
N VAL A 153 -9.85 2.67 9.70
CA VAL A 153 -11.02 3.48 9.29
C VAL A 153 -12.25 3.28 10.18
N GLY A 154 -12.19 2.34 11.13
CA GLY A 154 -13.22 2.05 12.11
C GLY A 154 -12.96 2.77 13.44
N SER A 155 -14.02 3.01 14.21
CA SER A 155 -13.89 3.35 15.63
C SER A 155 -14.12 2.10 16.47
N LYS A 156 -13.47 2.00 17.64
CA LYS A 156 -13.48 0.82 18.52
C LYS A 156 -14.89 0.34 18.92
N ASN A 157 -15.92 1.18 18.77
CA ASN A 157 -17.31 0.89 19.18
C ASN A 157 -18.34 1.13 18.06
N GLU A 158 -17.91 1.33 16.81
CA GLU A 158 -18.82 1.65 15.72
C GLU A 158 -19.17 0.42 14.87
N THR A 159 -20.38 0.42 14.32
CA THR A 159 -20.81 -0.62 13.38
C THR A 159 -19.91 -0.63 12.14
N SER A 160 -19.60 -1.81 11.61
CA SER A 160 -18.86 -1.96 10.35
C SER A 160 -19.54 -1.30 9.14
N LYS A 161 -20.76 -0.76 9.28
CA LYS A 161 -21.55 -0.07 8.25
C LYS A 161 -20.73 1.00 7.49
N PHE A 162 -19.81 1.70 8.15
CA PHE A 162 -19.14 2.88 7.58
C PHE A 162 -17.74 2.63 6.99
N ILE A 163 -17.21 1.40 7.03
CA ILE A 163 -15.85 1.10 6.54
C ILE A 163 -15.70 1.48 5.06
N VAL A 164 -16.58 0.98 4.20
CA VAL A 164 -16.55 1.23 2.75
C VAL A 164 -16.81 2.72 2.44
N PRO A 165 -17.87 3.37 2.97
CA PRO A 165 -18.07 4.81 2.81
C PRO A 165 -16.86 5.67 3.20
N ARG A 166 -16.21 5.38 4.33
CA ARG A 166 -15.04 6.15 4.79
C ARG A 166 -13.84 5.98 3.88
N ILE A 167 -13.64 4.78 3.31
CA ILE A 167 -12.55 4.56 2.34
C ILE A 167 -12.87 5.22 0.99
N LEU A 168 -14.13 5.19 0.55
CA LEU A 168 -14.58 5.92 -0.65
C LEU A 168 -14.34 7.43 -0.53
N PHE A 169 -14.36 7.98 0.68
CA PHE A 169 -14.13 9.41 0.93
C PHE A 169 -12.99 9.63 1.93
N LEU A 170 -11.86 8.95 1.69
CA LEU A 170 -10.73 8.89 2.62
C LEU A 170 -10.28 10.27 3.11
N ASP A 171 -10.04 11.22 2.19
CA ASP A 171 -9.57 12.56 2.54
C ASP A 171 -10.59 13.30 3.42
N SER A 172 -11.89 13.22 3.08
CA SER A 172 -12.97 13.84 3.85
C SER A 172 -13.07 13.24 5.26
N TYR A 173 -12.95 11.91 5.38
CA TYR A 173 -12.97 11.26 6.67
C TYR A 173 -11.76 11.63 7.51
N PHE A 174 -10.55 11.60 6.94
CA PHE A 174 -9.32 11.91 7.67
C PHE A 174 -9.14 13.41 7.96
N SER A 175 -9.79 14.31 7.23
CA SER A 175 -9.80 15.75 7.52
C SER A 175 -10.80 16.20 8.59
N TYR A 176 -11.76 15.35 8.99
CA TYR A 176 -12.75 15.69 10.03
C TYR A 176 -12.14 15.67 11.43
N ASP A 177 -12.36 16.70 12.25
CA ASP A 177 -11.84 16.76 13.62
C ASP A 177 -12.48 15.70 14.53
N VAL A 178 -13.80 15.56 14.44
CA VAL A 178 -14.58 14.59 15.23
C VAL A 178 -15.03 13.46 14.31
N LYS A 179 -14.30 12.33 14.31
CA LYS A 179 -14.58 11.21 13.39
C LYS A 179 -15.99 10.62 13.52
N SER A 180 -16.59 10.68 14.71
CA SER A 180 -17.93 10.16 14.96
C SER A 180 -19.06 11.01 14.37
N SER A 181 -18.78 12.27 13.99
CA SER A 181 -19.76 13.14 13.33
C SER A 181 -19.63 13.12 11.80
N TRP A 182 -18.66 12.37 11.26
CA TRP A 182 -18.51 12.23 9.82
C TRP A 182 -19.73 11.50 9.23
N SER A 183 -20.27 12.07 8.16
CA SER A 183 -21.35 11.51 7.36
C SER A 183 -20.98 11.54 5.89
N TRP A 184 -21.78 10.87 5.06
CA TRP A 184 -21.58 10.82 3.62
C TRP A 184 -21.56 12.23 3.00
N PRO A 185 -20.45 12.65 2.37
CA PRO A 185 -20.35 13.98 1.77
C PRO A 185 -20.97 13.98 0.37
N GLY A 186 -22.29 14.07 0.29
CA GLY A 186 -23.04 14.01 -0.97
C GLY A 186 -22.56 15.03 -2.02
N GLY A 187 -22.35 14.56 -3.24
CA GLY A 187 -21.85 15.34 -4.38
C GLY A 187 -20.33 15.52 -4.42
N ALA A 188 -19.59 15.03 -3.41
CA ALA A 188 -18.13 15.03 -3.44
C ALA A 188 -17.59 13.91 -4.36
N LYS A 189 -16.40 14.12 -4.92
CA LYS A 189 -15.72 13.08 -5.71
C LYS A 189 -15.13 12.02 -4.76
N MET A 190 -15.32 10.75 -5.12
CA MET A 190 -14.73 9.64 -4.34
C MET A 190 -13.21 9.61 -4.47
N HIS A 191 -12.49 9.19 -3.44
CA HIS A 191 -11.04 9.17 -3.39
C HIS A 191 -10.45 8.08 -4.31
N VAL A 192 -9.51 8.45 -5.19
CA VAL A 192 -8.92 7.52 -6.19
C VAL A 192 -8.28 6.33 -5.51
N MET A 193 -7.32 6.56 -4.61
CA MET A 193 -6.58 5.48 -3.98
C MET A 193 -7.47 4.65 -3.05
N GLY A 194 -8.46 5.28 -2.42
CA GLY A 194 -9.47 4.60 -1.62
C GLY A 194 -10.28 3.60 -2.46
N SER A 195 -10.68 4.00 -3.66
CA SER A 195 -11.36 3.08 -4.59
C SER A 195 -10.48 1.92 -5.05
N LEU A 196 -9.18 2.15 -5.28
CA LEU A 196 -8.24 1.09 -5.67
C LEU A 196 -7.99 0.11 -4.53
N ILE A 197 -7.87 0.63 -3.30
CA ILE A 197 -7.80 -0.17 -2.08
C ILE A 197 -9.02 -1.10 -1.98
N LEU A 198 -10.24 -0.56 -2.11
CA LEU A 198 -11.46 -1.36 -2.03
C LEU A 198 -11.57 -2.40 -3.15
N GLN A 199 -11.18 -2.04 -4.37
CA GLN A 199 -11.13 -2.98 -5.50
C GLN A 199 -10.17 -4.15 -5.23
N ALA A 200 -9.04 -3.91 -4.54
CA ALA A 200 -8.12 -4.96 -4.16
C ALA A 200 -8.69 -5.81 -3.01
N ILE A 201 -9.28 -5.18 -1.99
CA ILE A 201 -9.93 -5.86 -0.86
C ILE A 201 -11.01 -6.84 -1.35
N PHE A 202 -11.87 -6.44 -2.28
CA PHE A 202 -12.94 -7.33 -2.79
C PHE A 202 -12.44 -8.52 -3.62
N LYS A 203 -11.12 -8.66 -3.85
CA LYS A 203 -10.53 -9.86 -4.46
C LYS A 203 -10.00 -10.86 -3.44
N PHE A 204 -9.97 -10.52 -2.15
CA PHE A 204 -9.64 -11.47 -1.08
C PHE A 204 -10.80 -12.44 -0.82
N GLN A 205 -10.50 -13.53 -0.12
CA GLN A 205 -11.52 -14.49 0.30
C GLN A 205 -12.56 -13.80 1.19
N SER A 206 -13.84 -14.06 0.92
CA SER A 206 -14.99 -13.47 1.61
C SER A 206 -14.90 -13.60 3.13
N GLU A 207 -14.34 -14.70 3.63
CA GLU A 207 -14.10 -14.93 5.07
C GLU A 207 -13.31 -13.80 5.74
N TRP A 208 -12.35 -13.20 5.04
CA TRP A 208 -11.47 -12.15 5.58
C TRP A 208 -12.06 -10.74 5.42
N ILE A 209 -13.02 -10.57 4.52
CA ILE A 209 -13.58 -9.27 4.14
C ILE A 209 -15.03 -9.07 4.58
N GLN A 210 -15.52 -9.89 5.51
CA GLN A 210 -16.89 -9.75 6.04
C GLN A 210 -17.23 -8.32 6.51
N PRO A 211 -16.36 -7.57 7.20
CA PRO A 211 -16.66 -6.18 7.58
C PRO A 211 -16.94 -5.27 6.38
N TYR A 212 -16.24 -5.47 5.26
CA TYR A 212 -16.41 -4.70 4.03
C TYR A 212 -17.68 -5.09 3.28
N ILE A 213 -17.99 -6.39 3.22
CA ILE A 213 -19.24 -6.90 2.64
C ILE A 213 -20.45 -6.35 3.42
N LEU A 214 -20.38 -6.39 4.76
CA LEU A 214 -21.43 -5.83 5.61
C LEU A 214 -21.57 -4.32 5.41
N SER A 215 -20.46 -3.60 5.26
CA SER A 215 -20.46 -2.17 5.01
C SER A 215 -21.15 -1.80 3.69
N ILE A 216 -20.70 -2.38 2.57
CA ILE A 216 -21.23 -2.04 1.25
C ILE A 216 -22.70 -2.44 1.11
N THR A 217 -23.10 -3.61 1.62
CA THR A 217 -24.49 -4.08 1.56
C THR A 217 -25.43 -3.39 2.55
N SER A 218 -24.90 -2.56 3.44
CA SER A 218 -25.68 -1.73 4.36
C SER A 218 -25.78 -0.27 3.90
N MET A 219 -25.12 0.11 2.80
CA MET A 219 -25.27 1.45 2.24
C MET A 219 -26.73 1.69 1.83
N ASP A 220 -27.23 2.89 2.10
CA ASP A 220 -28.58 3.30 1.71
C ASP A 220 -28.63 3.48 0.18
N ALA A 221 -29.80 3.27 -0.43
CA ALA A 221 -29.96 3.22 -1.90
C ALA A 221 -29.45 4.49 -2.60
N GLU A 222 -29.62 5.66 -1.99
CA GLU A 222 -29.12 6.94 -2.50
C GLU A 222 -27.59 6.97 -2.59
N HIS A 223 -26.89 6.49 -1.55
CA HIS A 223 -25.43 6.41 -1.52
C HIS A 223 -24.89 5.39 -2.52
N VAL A 224 -25.61 4.26 -2.73
CA VAL A 224 -25.25 3.26 -3.75
C VAL A 224 -25.40 3.85 -5.15
N LEU A 225 -26.49 4.58 -5.40
CA LEU A 225 -26.72 5.26 -6.69
C LEU A 225 -25.63 6.29 -6.97
N GLU A 226 -25.27 7.11 -5.98
CA GLU A 226 -24.19 8.10 -6.11
C GLU A 226 -22.85 7.41 -6.38
N ALA A 227 -22.54 6.32 -5.67
CA ALA A 227 -21.35 5.51 -5.93
C ALA A 227 -21.32 4.92 -7.34
N ALA A 228 -22.46 4.47 -7.86
CA ALA A 228 -22.55 3.94 -9.21
C ALA A 228 -22.38 5.02 -10.30
N GLN A 229 -22.68 6.29 -9.99
CA GLN A 229 -22.51 7.42 -10.90
C GLN A 229 -21.08 7.99 -10.91
N ASP A 230 -20.31 7.80 -9.84
CA ASP A 230 -18.89 8.14 -9.78
C ASP A 230 -18.04 7.03 -10.44
N ALA A 231 -17.13 7.41 -11.35
CA ALA A 231 -16.30 6.45 -12.09
C ALA A 231 -15.41 5.58 -11.17
N ARG A 232 -15.02 6.06 -9.98
CA ARG A 232 -14.23 5.34 -8.98
C ARG A 232 -15.12 4.45 -8.14
N GLY A 233 -16.28 4.96 -7.73
CA GLY A 233 -17.30 4.20 -6.98
C GLY A 233 -17.86 3.02 -7.78
N ALA A 234 -18.14 3.21 -9.07
CA ALA A 234 -18.63 2.15 -9.94
C ALA A 234 -17.67 0.95 -10.00
N ARG A 235 -16.36 1.20 -10.07
CA ARG A 235 -15.34 0.13 -10.04
C ARG A 235 -15.31 -0.63 -8.72
N VAL A 236 -15.63 0.03 -7.60
CA VAL A 236 -15.76 -0.63 -6.30
C VAL A 236 -16.98 -1.55 -6.28
N ILE A 237 -18.12 -1.08 -6.80
CA ILE A 237 -19.34 -1.90 -6.93
C ILE A 237 -19.07 -3.11 -7.83
N GLU A 238 -18.45 -2.90 -8.99
CA GLU A 238 -18.05 -3.98 -9.90
C GLU A 238 -17.14 -5.02 -9.21
N ALA A 239 -16.13 -4.57 -8.48
CA ALA A 239 -15.23 -5.46 -7.74
C ALA A 239 -15.98 -6.28 -6.68
N PHE A 240 -16.91 -5.67 -5.94
CA PHE A 240 -17.77 -6.41 -5.01
C PHE A 240 -18.67 -7.42 -5.73
N LEU A 241 -19.29 -7.06 -6.86
CA LEU A 241 -20.11 -7.99 -7.63
C LEU A 241 -19.30 -9.14 -8.24
N ALA A 242 -18.01 -8.93 -8.52
CA ALA A 242 -17.08 -9.94 -8.99
C ALA A 242 -16.45 -10.79 -7.86
N SER A 243 -16.57 -10.38 -6.60
CA SER A 243 -16.01 -11.10 -5.44
C SER A 243 -16.65 -12.48 -5.21
N ASP A 244 -16.14 -13.25 -4.25
CA ASP A 244 -16.73 -14.52 -3.80
C ASP A 244 -17.88 -14.33 -2.78
N ALA A 245 -18.35 -13.11 -2.53
CA ALA A 245 -19.49 -12.84 -1.67
C ALA A 245 -20.76 -13.58 -2.15
N SER A 246 -21.64 -13.95 -1.21
CA SER A 246 -22.84 -14.73 -1.53
C SER A 246 -23.77 -13.99 -2.50
N THR A 247 -24.49 -14.74 -3.33
CA THR A 247 -25.48 -14.15 -4.27
C THR A 247 -26.54 -13.32 -3.53
N LYS A 248 -26.92 -13.72 -2.30
CA LYS A 248 -27.85 -12.96 -1.44
C LYS A 248 -27.28 -11.58 -1.08
N GLN A 249 -26.00 -11.51 -0.69
CA GLN A 249 -25.33 -10.26 -0.38
C GLN A 249 -25.21 -9.37 -1.62
N LYS A 250 -24.82 -9.94 -2.77
CA LYS A 250 -24.73 -9.19 -4.04
C LYS A 250 -26.08 -8.60 -4.46
N ARG A 251 -27.16 -9.38 -4.36
CA ARG A 251 -28.52 -8.90 -4.68
C ARG A 251 -28.97 -7.75 -3.78
N ARG A 252 -28.61 -7.77 -2.49
CA ARG A 252 -28.96 -6.71 -1.54
C ARG A 252 -28.39 -5.34 -1.91
N LEU A 253 -27.30 -5.29 -2.66
CA LEU A 253 -26.74 -4.00 -3.14
C LEU A 253 -27.50 -3.45 -4.36
N VAL A 254 -28.09 -4.34 -5.17
CA VAL A 254 -28.67 -4.00 -6.48
C VAL A 254 -30.20 -3.81 -6.42
N VAL A 255 -30.84 -4.36 -5.38
CA VAL A 255 -32.29 -4.34 -5.15
C VAL A 255 -32.60 -3.49 -3.94
#